data_AF-A0A531MT07-F1
#
_entry.id   AF-A0A531MT07-F1
#
_cell.length_a   1.000
_cell.length_b   1.000
_cell.length_c   1.000
_cell.angle_alpha   90.00
_cell.angle_beta   90.00
_cell.angle_gamma   90.00
#
_symmetry.space_group_name_H-M   'P 1'
#
loop_
_entity.id
_entity.type
_entity.pdbx_description
1 polymer ?
#
loop_
_entity_poly.entity_id
_entity_poly.type
_entity_poly.pdbx_seq_one_letter_code
_entity_poly.pdbx_strand_id
1 'polypeptide(L)'
;REVRYIVFGWGGRAFYLETPTWSELKLVPVMKALTLDASVMHVDVAGAIVEPHPEVVGFDIGEERFAALLDFIDASFQRGPKGPLLVPDAAYSSFDRFYEANGHFNALVGCNTWTAAALRTAGLRTGWWNPLPASLGLSIRLYD
;
A
#
# COMPACT_ATOMS: atom_id res chain seq x y z
N ARG A 1 -24.07 1.03 6.39
CA ARG A 1 -22.94 1.92 6.77
C ARG A 1 -22.60 2.76 5.54
N GLU A 2 -22.34 4.04 5.71
CA GLU A 2 -21.95 4.95 4.63
C GLU A 2 -20.45 4.74 4.30
N VAL A 3 -20.11 4.61 3.02
CA VAL A 3 -18.72 4.53 2.54
C VAL A 3 -18.20 5.96 2.37
N ARG A 4 -17.02 6.25 2.90
CA ARG A 4 -16.40 7.58 2.86
C ARG A 4 -15.00 7.61 2.29
N TYR A 5 -14.24 6.52 2.42
CA TYR A 5 -12.86 6.46 1.94
C TYR A 5 -12.63 5.20 1.11
N ILE A 6 -11.68 5.32 0.19
CA ILE A 6 -11.06 4.18 -0.50
C ILE A 6 -9.63 4.10 0.03
N VAL A 7 -9.23 2.92 0.48
CA VAL A 7 -7.90 2.64 1.02
C VAL A 7 -7.13 1.84 -0.01
N PHE A 8 -5.91 2.27 -0.31
CA PHE A 8 -5.03 1.60 -1.26
C PHE A 8 -3.77 1.09 -0.56
N GLY A 9 -3.42 -0.15 -0.84
CA GLY A 9 -2.14 -0.77 -0.48
C GLY A 9 -1.50 -1.43 -1.69
N TRP A 10 -0.17 -1.57 -1.64
CA TRP A 10 0.60 -2.33 -2.63
C TRP A 10 1.58 -3.23 -1.87
N GLY A 11 1.73 -4.48 -2.29
CA GLY A 11 2.61 -5.42 -1.60
C GLY A 11 2.76 -6.73 -2.34
N GLY A 12 3.57 -7.62 -1.76
CA GLY A 12 3.83 -8.94 -2.34
C GLY A 12 2.57 -9.78 -2.40
N ARG A 13 2.34 -10.45 -3.53
CA ARG A 13 1.20 -11.34 -3.74
C ARG A 13 1.20 -12.47 -2.74
N ALA A 14 2.32 -13.18 -2.58
CA ALA A 14 2.44 -14.26 -1.60
C ALA A 14 2.34 -13.72 -0.17
N PHE A 15 2.97 -12.56 0.09
CA PHE A 15 2.89 -11.92 1.41
C PHE A 15 1.43 -11.62 1.81
N TYR A 16 0.66 -10.98 0.93
CA TYR A 16 -0.73 -10.62 1.24
C TYR A 16 -1.68 -11.81 1.21
N LEU A 17 -1.56 -12.71 0.23
CA LEU A 17 -2.55 -13.76 0.01
C LEU A 17 -2.27 -15.04 0.81
N GLU A 18 -1.02 -15.32 1.12
CA GLU A 18 -0.62 -16.58 1.77
C GLU A 18 -0.23 -16.38 3.24
N THR A 19 -0.17 -15.14 3.73
CA THR A 19 0.19 -14.84 5.13
C THR A 19 -0.92 -14.07 5.85
N PRO A 20 -2.06 -14.72 6.15
CA PRO A 20 -3.21 -14.08 6.78
C PRO A 20 -2.93 -13.50 8.18
N THR A 21 -1.86 -13.93 8.87
CA THR A 21 -1.50 -13.37 10.18
C THR A 21 -0.03 -12.93 10.27
N TRP A 22 0.23 -11.78 10.92
CA TRP A 22 1.59 -11.31 11.21
C TRP A 22 2.44 -12.31 12.02
N SER A 23 1.79 -13.20 12.77
CA SER A 23 2.45 -14.32 13.47
C SER A 23 3.04 -15.36 12.53
N GLU A 24 2.36 -15.67 11.42
CA GLU A 24 2.86 -16.62 10.42
C GLU A 24 4.08 -16.05 9.68
N LEU A 25 4.11 -14.73 9.49
CA LEU A 25 5.25 -14.04 8.90
C LEU A 25 6.53 -14.15 9.72
N LYS A 26 6.41 -14.21 11.06
CA LYS A 26 7.55 -14.45 11.97
C LYS A 26 8.06 -15.89 11.92
N LEU A 27 7.24 -16.83 11.45
CA LEU A 27 7.56 -18.25 11.35
C LEU A 27 8.16 -18.63 9.99
N VAL A 28 7.89 -17.85 8.94
CA VAL A 28 8.54 -18.01 7.63
C VAL A 28 9.98 -17.51 7.73
N PRO A 29 10.99 -18.29 7.27
CA PRO A 29 12.36 -17.78 7.18
C PRO A 29 12.36 -16.51 6.34
N VAL A 30 12.80 -15.38 6.91
CA VAL A 30 12.86 -14.06 6.26
C VAL A 30 13.51 -14.12 4.86
N MET A 31 14.38 -15.11 4.63
CA MET A 31 14.97 -15.44 3.33
C MET A 31 13.94 -15.68 2.20
N LYS A 32 12.78 -16.28 2.48
CA LYS A 32 11.67 -16.41 1.51
C LYS A 32 10.94 -15.09 1.27
N ALA A 33 10.84 -14.21 2.27
CA ALA A 33 10.29 -12.86 2.08
C ALA A 33 11.28 -11.90 1.36
N LEU A 34 12.56 -12.30 1.27
CA LEU A 34 13.60 -11.61 0.52
C LEU A 34 13.68 -12.06 -0.95
N THR A 35 12.96 -13.10 -1.36
CA THR A 35 12.88 -13.48 -2.77
C THR A 35 11.94 -12.56 -3.54
N LEU A 36 12.25 -12.31 -4.81
CA LEU A 36 11.43 -11.50 -5.71
C LEU A 36 10.04 -12.13 -5.85
N ASP A 37 9.00 -11.37 -5.51
CA ASP A 37 7.60 -11.76 -5.63
C ASP A 37 6.85 -10.86 -6.61
N ALA A 38 5.78 -11.37 -7.21
CA ALA A 38 4.82 -10.52 -7.91
C ALA A 38 4.13 -9.59 -6.90
N SER A 39 3.67 -8.43 -7.35
CA SER A 39 2.94 -7.49 -6.50
C SER A 39 1.46 -7.43 -6.81
N VAL A 40 0.66 -7.10 -5.80
CA VAL A 40 -0.78 -6.84 -5.91
C VAL A 40 -1.15 -5.52 -5.26
N MET A 41 -2.19 -4.89 -5.79
CA MET A 41 -2.88 -3.76 -5.19
C MET A 41 -4.00 -4.30 -4.30
N HIS A 42 -4.05 -3.85 -3.05
CA HIS A 42 -5.15 -4.07 -2.14
C HIS A 42 -6.03 -2.82 -2.10
N VAL A 43 -7.32 -2.98 -2.39
CA VAL A 43 -8.28 -1.87 -2.41
C VAL A 43 -9.41 -2.21 -1.45
N ASP A 44 -9.62 -1.36 -0.45
CA ASP A 44 -10.67 -1.51 0.56
C ASP A 44 -11.53 -0.24 0.62
N VAL A 45 -12.75 -0.37 1.14
CA VAL A 45 -13.64 0.76 1.41
C VAL A 45 -13.85 0.92 2.91
N ALA A 46 -13.65 2.14 3.40
CA ALA A 46 -13.83 2.47 4.81
C ALA A 46 -14.98 3.46 5.01
N GLY A 47 -15.65 3.34 6.17
CA GLY A 47 -16.57 4.36 6.66
C GLY A 47 -15.82 5.56 7.23
N ALA A 48 -16.48 6.38 8.05
CA ALA A 48 -15.80 7.51 8.72
C ALA A 48 -14.56 7.04 9.52
N ILE A 49 -13.41 7.64 9.24
CA ILE A 49 -12.20 7.52 10.05
C ILE A 49 -12.26 8.65 11.09
N VAL A 50 -12.18 8.30 12.37
CA VAL A 50 -12.21 9.29 13.46
C VAL A 50 -10.81 9.84 13.64
N GLU A 51 -10.65 11.15 13.53
CA GLU A 51 -9.38 11.84 13.76
C GLU A 51 -9.44 12.72 15.02
N PRO A 52 -8.37 12.79 15.83
CA PRO A 52 -7.08 12.13 15.62
C PRO A 52 -7.10 10.64 16.01
N HIS A 53 -6.37 9.80 15.27
CA HIS A 53 -6.16 8.39 15.60
C HIS A 53 -4.64 8.10 15.61
N PRO A 54 -4.10 7.34 16.58
CA PRO A 54 -2.65 7.12 16.70
C PRO A 54 -2.02 6.40 15.50
N GLU A 55 -2.83 5.70 14.71
CA GLU A 55 -2.39 4.96 13.51
C GLU A 55 -2.78 5.64 12.19
N VAL A 56 -3.38 6.84 12.25
CA VAL A 56 -3.77 7.62 11.07
C VAL A 56 -3.06 8.96 11.10
N VAL A 57 -2.46 9.33 9.97
CA VAL A 57 -1.87 10.66 9.77
C VAL A 57 -2.53 11.26 8.54
N GLY A 58 -3.23 12.38 8.74
CA GLY A 58 -3.81 13.18 7.67
C GLY A 58 -2.81 14.20 7.11
N PHE A 59 -2.90 14.47 5.81
CA PHE A 59 -2.10 15.48 5.13
C PHE A 59 -2.98 16.31 4.21
N ASP A 60 -2.93 17.62 4.34
CA ASP A 60 -3.54 18.54 3.39
C ASP A 60 -2.57 18.79 2.23
N ILE A 61 -2.95 18.33 1.03
CA ILE A 61 -2.17 18.52 -0.19
C ILE A 61 -3.01 19.28 -1.23
N GLY A 62 -2.35 20.13 -2.01
CA GLY A 62 -3.01 20.87 -3.09
C GLY A 62 -3.53 19.96 -4.20
N GLU A 63 -4.48 20.46 -4.98
CA GLU A 63 -5.18 19.71 -6.03
C GLU A 63 -4.23 19.04 -7.05
N GLU A 64 -3.21 19.75 -7.52
CA GLU A 64 -2.22 19.21 -8.47
C GLU A 64 -1.44 18.03 -7.88
N ARG A 65 -1.06 18.11 -6.59
CA ARG A 65 -0.35 17.06 -5.88
C ARG A 65 -1.23 15.86 -5.61
N PHE A 66 -2.51 16.10 -5.31
CA PHE A 66 -3.50 15.05 -5.15
C PHE A 66 -3.74 14.32 -6.48
N ALA A 67 -3.86 15.04 -7.60
CA ALA A 67 -3.97 14.44 -8.92
C ALA A 67 -2.75 13.56 -9.25
N ALA A 68 -1.53 14.05 -8.98
CA ALA A 68 -0.31 13.27 -9.16
C ALA A 68 -0.27 11.99 -8.30
N LEU A 69 -0.80 12.04 -7.07
CA LEU A 69 -0.95 10.86 -6.22
C LEU A 69 -1.93 9.84 -6.83
N LEU A 70 -3.07 10.31 -7.37
CA LEU A 70 -4.03 9.43 -8.04
C LEU A 70 -3.42 8.78 -9.29
N ASP A 71 -2.66 9.53 -10.10
CA ASP A 71 -1.97 9.00 -11.27
C ASP A 71 -0.92 7.93 -10.87
N PHE A 72 -0.20 8.15 -9.77
CA PHE A 72 0.74 7.16 -9.23
C PHE A 72 0.04 5.87 -8.78
N ILE A 73 -1.07 6.01 -8.05
CA ILE A 73 -1.89 4.87 -7.62
C ILE A 73 -2.43 4.12 -8.84
N ASP A 74 -2.94 4.85 -9.83
CA ASP A 74 -3.49 4.27 -11.05
C ASP A 74 -2.43 3.51 -11.88
N ALA A 75 -1.25 4.10 -12.02
CA ALA A 75 -0.10 3.48 -12.69
C ALA A 75 0.43 2.23 -11.95
N SER A 76 0.08 2.04 -10.68
CA SER A 76 0.47 0.87 -9.91
C SER A 76 -0.33 -0.38 -10.28
N PHE A 77 -1.49 -0.25 -10.93
CA PHE A 77 -2.29 -1.40 -11.38
C PHE A 77 -1.80 -1.98 -12.71
N GLN A 78 -1.77 -3.31 -12.81
CA GLN A 78 -1.76 -3.95 -14.12
C GLN A 78 -3.14 -3.82 -14.76
N ARG A 79 -3.18 -3.41 -16.03
CA ARG A 79 -4.41 -3.16 -16.77
C ARG A 79 -4.63 -4.20 -17.85
N GLY A 80 -5.84 -4.73 -17.91
CA GLY A 80 -6.36 -5.51 -19.01
C GLY A 80 -7.31 -4.71 -19.89
N PRO A 81 -7.94 -5.35 -20.88
CA PRO A 81 -8.88 -4.70 -21.81
C PRO A 81 -10.09 -4.02 -21.15
N LYS A 82 -10.41 -4.36 -19.90
CA LYS A 82 -11.59 -3.88 -19.16
C LYS A 82 -11.23 -3.03 -17.93
N GLY A 83 -9.97 -2.63 -17.77
CA GLY A 83 -9.47 -1.91 -16.59
C GLY A 83 -8.51 -2.75 -15.74
N PRO A 84 -8.33 -2.42 -14.44
CA PRO A 84 -7.46 -3.16 -13.53
C PRO A 84 -7.77 -4.66 -13.49
N LEU A 85 -6.72 -5.50 -13.55
CA LEU A 85 -6.86 -6.95 -13.52
C LEU A 85 -7.16 -7.42 -12.09
N LEU A 86 -8.32 -8.03 -11.86
CA LEU A 86 -8.71 -8.59 -10.57
C LEU A 86 -7.96 -9.88 -10.27
N VAL A 87 -7.50 -10.05 -9.03
CA VAL A 87 -7.08 -11.36 -8.50
C VAL A 87 -8.34 -12.12 -8.04
N PRO A 88 -8.74 -13.21 -8.72
CA PRO A 88 -9.96 -13.93 -8.37
C PRO A 88 -9.84 -14.57 -6.98
N ASP A 89 -10.96 -14.64 -6.27
CA ASP A 89 -11.12 -15.33 -4.98
C ASP A 89 -10.16 -14.83 -3.86
N ALA A 90 -9.62 -13.62 -3.99
CA ALA A 90 -8.74 -12.98 -3.02
C ALA A 90 -9.41 -11.74 -2.40
N ALA A 91 -9.62 -11.76 -1.09
CA ALA A 91 -10.04 -10.65 -0.25
C ALA A 91 -9.83 -10.99 1.23
N TYR A 92 -9.67 -9.98 2.09
CA TYR A 92 -9.68 -10.15 3.55
C TYR A 92 -11.10 -10.08 4.13
N SER A 93 -12.05 -9.50 3.41
CA SER A 93 -13.42 -9.26 3.85
C SER A 93 -14.38 -9.16 2.64
N SER A 94 -15.65 -8.87 2.90
CA SER A 94 -16.62 -8.60 1.84
C SER A 94 -16.46 -7.23 1.17
N PHE A 95 -15.64 -6.35 1.72
CA PHE A 95 -15.54 -4.93 1.33
C PHE A 95 -14.25 -4.56 0.59
N ASP A 96 -13.29 -5.48 0.50
CA ASP A 96 -12.03 -5.27 -0.20
C ASP A 96 -11.84 -6.23 -1.39
N ARG A 97 -10.92 -5.87 -2.28
CA ARG A 97 -10.51 -6.66 -3.44
C ARG A 97 -9.01 -6.53 -3.68
N PHE A 98 -8.42 -7.58 -4.22
CA PHE A 98 -7.04 -7.57 -4.71
C PHE A 98 -6.99 -7.49 -6.24
N TYR A 99 -6.02 -6.75 -6.76
CA TYR A 99 -5.75 -6.59 -8.19
C TYR A 99 -4.28 -6.84 -8.49
N GLU A 100 -3.96 -7.32 -9.69
CA GLU A 100 -2.57 -7.46 -10.13
C GLU A 100 -1.90 -6.07 -10.21
N ALA A 101 -0.65 -5.97 -9.76
CA ALA A 101 0.08 -4.70 -9.72
C ALA A 101 1.38 -4.73 -10.51
N ASN A 102 1.79 -3.56 -11.01
CA ASN A 102 3.08 -3.38 -11.64
C ASN A 102 4.20 -3.38 -10.59
N GLY A 103 5.36 -3.89 -10.98
CA GLY A 103 6.54 -3.97 -10.12
C GLY A 103 6.75 -5.38 -9.56
N HIS A 104 7.80 -5.51 -8.76
CA HIS A 104 8.12 -6.72 -8.04
C HIS A 104 8.36 -6.36 -6.58
N PHE A 105 7.82 -7.18 -5.69
CA PHE A 105 8.00 -7.01 -4.27
C PHE A 105 9.28 -7.70 -3.81
N ASN A 106 10.02 -7.03 -2.93
CA ASN A 106 10.99 -7.65 -2.04
C ASN A 106 10.90 -6.96 -0.67
N ALA A 107 11.29 -7.63 0.42
CA ALA A 107 11.18 -7.04 1.76
C ALA A 107 12.04 -5.76 1.99
N LEU A 108 12.99 -5.45 1.10
CA LEU A 108 13.82 -4.23 1.14
C LEU A 108 13.23 -3.06 0.32
N VAL A 109 12.27 -3.35 -0.56
CA VAL A 109 11.56 -2.48 -1.51
C VAL A 109 10.09 -2.92 -1.49
N GLY A 110 9.50 -2.87 -0.29
CA GLY A 110 8.17 -3.38 -0.02
C GLY A 110 7.10 -2.30 0.03
N CYS A 111 5.97 -2.63 0.65
CA CYS A 111 4.81 -1.75 0.82
C CYS A 111 5.19 -0.35 1.35
N ASN A 112 6.03 -0.27 2.38
CA ASN A 112 6.45 1.01 2.97
C ASN A 112 7.26 1.88 2.01
N THR A 113 8.04 1.29 1.10
CA THR A 113 8.80 2.04 0.09
C THR A 113 7.89 2.54 -1.02
N TRP A 114 6.88 1.75 -1.41
CA TRP A 114 5.80 2.20 -2.31
C TRP A 114 5.01 3.36 -1.68
N THR A 115 4.60 3.25 -0.41
CA THR A 115 3.91 4.34 0.30
C THR A 115 4.79 5.60 0.38
N ALA A 116 6.08 5.45 0.70
CA ALA A 116 7.00 6.57 0.72
C ALA A 116 7.12 7.25 -0.66
N ALA A 117 7.13 6.48 -1.75
CA ALA A 117 7.14 7.01 -3.10
C ALA A 117 5.83 7.75 -3.43
N ALA A 118 4.67 7.19 -3.06
CA ALA A 118 3.37 7.83 -3.21
C ALA A 118 3.33 9.19 -2.51
N LEU A 119 3.78 9.25 -1.25
CA LEU A 119 3.87 10.48 -0.47
C LEU A 119 4.80 11.51 -1.14
N ARG A 120 5.95 11.08 -1.66
CA ARG A 120 6.85 11.98 -2.41
C ARG A 120 6.23 12.49 -3.71
N THR A 121 5.49 11.66 -4.44
CA THR A 121 4.73 12.09 -5.62
C THR A 121 3.66 13.12 -5.24
N ALA A 122 3.04 12.97 -4.07
CA ALA A 122 2.14 13.96 -3.48
C ALA A 122 2.85 15.22 -2.93
N GLY A 123 4.16 15.36 -3.15
CA GLY A 123 4.96 16.51 -2.74
C GLY A 123 5.27 16.58 -1.24
N LEU A 124 4.99 15.51 -0.49
CA LEU A 124 5.43 15.35 0.91
C LEU A 124 6.87 14.85 0.94
N ARG A 125 7.54 15.02 2.08
CA ARG A 125 8.96 14.69 2.20
C ARG A 125 9.14 13.41 2.99
N THR A 126 9.78 12.42 2.36
CA THR A 126 10.23 11.21 3.05
C THR A 126 11.65 10.85 2.61
N GLY A 127 12.36 10.10 3.44
CA GLY A 127 13.59 9.43 3.03
C GLY A 127 13.31 8.44 1.90
N TRP A 128 14.33 8.19 1.07
CA TRP A 128 14.17 7.33 -0.10
C TRP A 128 14.02 5.84 0.25
N TRP A 129 14.50 5.41 1.41
CA TRP A 129 14.50 4.02 1.83
C TRP A 129 13.82 3.84 3.20
N ASN A 130 12.59 3.34 3.17
CA ASN A 130 11.78 3.06 4.37
C ASN A 130 11.24 1.63 4.28
N PRO A 131 12.04 0.59 4.60
CA PRO A 131 11.58 -0.80 4.48
C PRO A 131 10.61 -1.20 5.60
N LEU A 132 10.68 -0.53 6.76
CA LEU A 132 9.91 -0.88 7.96
C LEU A 132 8.86 0.19 8.31
N PRO A 133 7.72 -0.18 8.94
CA PRO A 133 6.70 0.79 9.35
C PRO A 133 7.27 1.88 10.27
N ALA A 134 8.11 1.51 11.24
CA ALA A 134 8.76 2.46 12.14
C ALA A 134 9.69 3.43 11.40
N SER A 135 10.39 2.98 10.35
CA SER A 135 11.26 3.84 9.55
C SER A 135 10.47 4.86 8.74
N LEU A 136 9.35 4.45 8.13
CA LEU A 136 8.46 5.35 7.41
C LEU A 136 7.81 6.37 8.35
N GLY A 137 7.27 5.90 9.49
CA GLY A 137 6.66 6.78 10.48
C GLY A 137 7.64 7.79 11.08
N LEU A 138 8.89 7.40 11.32
CA LEU A 138 9.95 8.33 11.72
C LEU A 138 10.29 9.30 10.59
N SER A 139 10.42 8.82 9.36
CA SER A 139 10.72 9.66 8.21
C SER A 139 9.68 10.76 8.00
N ILE A 140 8.39 10.44 8.10
CA ILE A 140 7.31 11.42 7.98
C ILE A 140 7.49 12.50 9.04
N ARG A 141 7.57 12.11 10.32
CA ARG A 141 7.74 13.05 11.46
C ARG A 141 8.98 13.93 11.41
N LEU A 142 10.02 13.52 10.69
CA LEU A 142 11.26 14.30 10.59
C LEU A 142 11.20 15.39 9.53
N TYR A 143 10.33 15.25 8.54
CA TYR A 143 10.31 16.14 7.38
C TYR A 143 9.01 16.92 7.19
N ASP A 144 7.92 16.48 7.82
CA ASP A 144 6.59 17.12 7.84
C ASP A 144 6.05 17.12 9.28
#